data_AF-A0A419GW97-F1
#
_entry.id   AF-A0A419GW97-F1
#
_cell.length_a   1.000
_cell.length_b   1.000
_cell.length_c   1.000
_cell.angle_alpha   90.00
_cell.angle_beta   90.00
_cell.angle_gamma   90.00
#
_symmetry.space_group_name_H-M   'P 1'
#
loop_
_entity.id
_entity.type
_entity.pdbx_description
1 polymer ?
#
loop_
_entity_poly.entity_id
_entity_poly.type
_entity_poly.pdbx_seq_one_letter_code
_entity_poly.pdbx_strand_id
1 'polypeptide(L)'
;METWQSGEIMEHEDEKILAEKYALRFGQIAVDKGFVSSEQVRQALDIQMSVVNASRLRPHKLIGEILFEKGWMTMKQIENVLAEIFRDK
;
A
#
# COMPACT_ATOMS: atom_id res chain seq x y z
N MET A 1 -3.10 42.51 -3.41
CA MET A 1 -1.91 41.72 -3.03
C MET A 1 -2.38 40.29 -2.93
N GLU A 2 -2.26 39.56 -4.04
CA GLU A 2 -2.70 38.17 -4.13
C GLU A 2 -1.65 37.29 -3.45
N THR A 3 -1.98 36.78 -2.26
CA THR A 3 -1.20 35.73 -1.61
C THR A 3 -1.64 34.40 -2.21
N TRP A 4 -0.87 33.96 -3.21
CA TRP A 4 -0.91 32.62 -3.79
C TRP A 4 -0.55 31.59 -2.71
N GLN A 5 -1.53 30.90 -2.15
CA GLN A 5 -1.27 29.81 -1.18
C GLN A 5 -2.29 28.67 -1.26
N SER A 6 -2.90 28.46 -2.43
CA SER A 6 -3.96 27.45 -2.61
C SER A 6 -3.50 26.21 -3.40
N GLY A 7 -2.21 26.08 -3.71
CA GLY A 7 -1.69 25.00 -4.57
C GLY A 7 -1.17 23.74 -3.84
N GLU A 8 -0.74 23.84 -2.58
CA GLU A 8 0.00 22.74 -1.92
C GLU A 8 -0.87 21.82 -1.05
N ILE A 9 -2.18 22.06 -0.94
CA ILE A 9 -3.07 21.35 -0.01
C ILE A 9 -3.91 20.24 -0.67
N MET A 10 -3.81 20.05 -1.99
CA MET A 10 -4.74 19.22 -2.77
C MET A 10 -4.14 17.95 -3.38
N GLU A 11 -2.82 17.75 -3.35
CA GLU A 11 -2.18 16.56 -3.96
C GLU A 11 -2.12 15.34 -3.01
N HIS A 12 -2.19 15.55 -1.70
CA HIS A 12 -1.98 14.47 -0.72
C HIS A 12 -3.15 13.50 -0.54
N GLU A 13 -4.37 13.93 -0.87
CA GLU A 13 -5.57 13.10 -0.71
C GLU A 13 -5.65 12.03 -1.82
N ASP A 14 -5.28 12.40 -3.04
CA ASP A 14 -5.24 11.51 -4.20
C ASP A 14 -4.18 10.41 -4.07
N GLU A 15 -2.98 10.74 -3.56
CA GLU A 15 -1.92 9.76 -3.32
C GLU A 15 -2.34 8.72 -2.27
N LYS A 16 -3.01 9.16 -1.21
CA LYS A 16 -3.51 8.27 -0.17
C LYS A 16 -4.59 7.32 -0.71
N ILE A 17 -5.55 7.85 -1.47
CA ILE A 17 -6.61 7.05 -2.10
C ILE A 17 -6.00 6.02 -3.06
N LEU A 18 -5.00 6.42 -3.84
CA LEU A 18 -4.34 5.52 -4.78
C LEU A 18 -3.56 4.42 -4.06
N ALA A 19 -2.87 4.76 -2.96
CA ALA A 19 -2.14 3.80 -2.14
C ALA A 19 -3.08 2.79 -1.46
N GLU A 20 -4.22 3.24 -0.93
CA GLU A 20 -5.24 2.37 -0.35
C GLU A 20 -5.84 1.43 -1.41
N LYS A 21 -6.24 1.96 -2.57
CA LYS A 21 -6.78 1.15 -3.67
C LYS A 21 -5.77 0.12 -4.17
N TYR A 22 -4.50 0.51 -4.26
CA TYR A 22 -3.42 -0.40 -4.61
C TYR A 22 -3.24 -1.50 -3.56
N ALA A 23 -3.23 -1.14 -2.28
CA ALA A 23 -3.03 -2.10 -1.18
C ALA A 23 -4.18 -3.12 -1.08
N LEU A 24 -5.42 -2.67 -1.28
CA LEU A 24 -6.59 -3.56 -1.33
C LEU A 24 -6.49 -4.57 -2.47
N ARG A 25 -6.12 -4.10 -3.67
CA ARG A 25 -5.98 -4.96 -4.84
C ARG A 25 -4.83 -5.95 -4.68
N PHE A 26 -3.70 -5.49 -4.15
CA PHE A 26 -2.57 -6.34 -3.82
C PHE A 26 -2.99 -7.44 -2.84
N GLY A 27 -3.66 -7.05 -1.74
CA GLY A 27 -4.13 -7.97 -0.72
C GLY A 27 -5.07 -9.04 -1.28
N GLN A 28 -6.04 -8.64 -2.11
CA GLN A 28 -6.98 -9.57 -2.74
C GLN A 28 -6.25 -10.62 -3.59
N ILE A 29 -5.35 -10.20 -4.49
CA ILE A 29 -4.60 -11.12 -5.36
C ILE A 29 -3.70 -12.04 -4.53
N ALA A 30 -3.08 -11.53 -3.46
CA ALA A 30 -2.21 -12.31 -2.60
C ALA A 30 -2.98 -13.41 -1.83
N VAL A 31 -4.22 -13.13 -1.41
CA VAL A 31 -5.14 -14.11 -0.82
C VAL A 31 -5.61 -15.12 -1.86
N ASP A 32 -6.02 -14.67 -3.04
CA ASP A 32 -6.50 -15.55 -4.11
C ASP A 32 -5.43 -16.53 -4.59
N LYS A 33 -4.15 -16.12 -4.56
CA LYS A 33 -3.00 -16.98 -4.85
C LYS A 33 -2.59 -17.88 -3.67
N GLY A 34 -3.22 -17.74 -2.50
CA GLY A 34 -2.91 -18.52 -1.30
C GLY A 34 -1.56 -18.18 -0.66
N PHE A 35 -0.98 -17.01 -0.95
CA PHE A 35 0.29 -16.59 -0.38
C PHE A 35 0.17 -16.10 1.06
N VAL A 36 -0.98 -15.51 1.38
CA VAL A 36 -1.30 -14.94 2.70
C VAL A 36 -2.77 -15.18 3.02
N SER A 37 -3.12 -15.11 4.31
CA SER A 37 -4.51 -15.11 4.75
C SER A 37 -5.11 -13.70 4.73
N SER A 38 -6.44 -13.62 4.69
CA SER A 38 -7.16 -12.35 4.81
C SER A 38 -6.84 -11.60 6.10
N GLU A 39 -6.62 -12.33 7.19
CA GLU A 39 -6.24 -11.73 8.48
C GLU A 39 -4.81 -11.15 8.44
N GLN A 40 -3.86 -11.80 7.76
CA GLN A 40 -2.52 -11.24 7.55
C GLN A 40 -2.55 -9.97 6.69
N VAL A 41 -3.39 -9.96 5.65
CA VAL A 41 -3.62 -8.76 4.83
C VAL A 41 -4.21 -7.63 5.67
N ARG A 42 -5.24 -7.92 6.49
CA ARG A 42 -5.85 -6.94 7.39
C ARG A 42 -4.83 -6.32 8.34
N GLN A 43 -4.01 -7.15 8.98
CA GLN A 43 -2.94 -6.67 9.86
C GLN A 43 -1.90 -5.83 9.13
N ALA A 44 -1.53 -6.19 7.90
CA ALA A 44 -0.58 -5.41 7.10
C ALA A 44 -1.17 -4.04 6.71
N LEU A 45 -2.46 -3.97 6.38
CA LEU A 45 -3.19 -2.73 6.10
C LEU A 45 -3.27 -1.83 7.36
N ASP A 46 -3.58 -2.41 8.52
CA ASP A 46 -3.60 -1.67 9.79
C ASP A 46 -2.23 -1.07 10.11
N ILE A 47 -1.14 -1.82 9.89
CA ILE A 47 0.23 -1.32 10.04
C ILE A 47 0.50 -0.18 9.05
N GLN A 48 0.18 -0.37 7.77
CA GLN A 48 0.37 0.65 6.73
C GLN A 48 -0.34 1.96 7.11
N MET A 49 -1.60 1.88 7.55
CA MET A 49 -2.38 3.04 7.99
C MET A 49 -1.84 3.70 9.26
N SER A 50 -1.33 2.91 10.21
CA SER A 50 -0.74 3.46 11.45
C SER A 50 0.53 4.28 11.20
N VAL A 51 1.32 3.91 10.19
CA VAL A 51 2.57 4.59 9.82
C VAL A 51 2.32 5.91 9.08
N VAL A 52 1.21 6.03 8.35
CA VAL A 52 0.81 7.26 7.63
C VAL A 52 0.66 8.45 8.59
N ASN A 53 0.26 8.22 9.84
CA ASN A 53 0.04 9.28 10.82
C ASN A 53 1.32 9.74 11.54
N ALA A 54 2.40 8.95 11.50
CA ALA A 54 3.52 9.12 12.43
C ALA A 54 4.67 10.00 11.90
N SER A 55 4.82 10.20 10.59
CA SER A 55 5.85 11.11 10.05
C SER A 55 5.63 11.41 8.56
N ARG A 56 5.45 12.69 8.22
CA ARG A 56 5.51 13.21 6.83
C ARG A 56 6.88 13.05 6.15
N LEU A 57 7.86 12.49 6.86
CA LEU A 57 9.26 12.34 6.44
C LEU A 57 9.70 10.87 6.26
N ARG A 58 8.81 9.90 6.51
CA ARG A 58 9.11 8.47 6.29
C ARG A 58 8.41 8.02 5.00
N PRO A 59 9.09 7.31 4.09
CA PRO A 59 8.42 6.68 2.96
C PRO A 59 7.27 5.82 3.49
N HIS A 60 6.09 5.98 2.91
CA HIS A 60 4.95 5.11 3.23
C HIS A 60 5.34 3.66 2.91
N LYS A 61 5.45 2.83 3.95
CA LYS A 61 5.72 1.39 3.77
C LYS A 61 4.62 0.78 2.91
N LEU A 62 5.00 0.11 1.83
CA LEU A 62 4.04 -0.59 0.97
C LEU A 62 3.57 -1.87 1.65
N ILE A 63 2.33 -2.29 1.39
CA ILE A 63 1.79 -3.54 1.96
C ILE A 63 2.69 -4.75 1.66
N GLY A 64 3.27 -4.84 0.47
CA GLY A 64 4.20 -5.92 0.10
C GLY A 64 5.47 -5.94 0.96
N GLU A 65 6.01 -4.78 1.32
CA GLU A 65 7.17 -4.66 2.21
C GLU A 65 6.82 -5.13 3.64
N ILE A 66 5.64 -4.75 4.14
CA ILE A 66 5.16 -5.19 5.45
C ILE A 66 4.99 -6.71 5.49
N LEU A 67 4.38 -7.29 4.45
CA LEU A 67 4.19 -8.74 4.33
C LEU A 67 5.54 -9.49 4.22
N PHE A 68 6.54 -8.89 3.58
CA PHE A 68 7.91 -9.42 3.52
C PHE A 68 8.62 -9.37 4.88
N GLU A 69 8.61 -8.22 5.55
CA GLU A 69 9.24 -8.03 6.86
C GLU A 69 8.64 -8.95 7.94
N LYS A 70 7.35 -9.25 7.83
CA LYS A 70 6.65 -10.21 8.71
C LYS A 70 6.94 -11.68 8.37
N GLY A 71 7.62 -11.94 7.25
CA GLY A 71 7.88 -13.29 6.76
C GLY A 71 6.63 -14.00 6.23
N TRP A 72 5.56 -13.27 5.95
CA TRP A 72 4.30 -13.84 5.42
C TRP A 72 4.35 -14.00 3.90
N MET A 73 5.19 -13.23 3.22
CA MET A 73 5.47 -13.39 1.79
C MET A 73 6.96 -13.34 1.51
N THR A 74 7.37 -14.04 0.46
CA THR A 74 8.69 -13.92 -0.14
C THR A 74 8.72 -12.84 -1.22
N MET A 75 9.90 -12.32 -1.56
CA MET A 75 10.07 -11.38 -2.68
C MET A 75 9.49 -11.94 -3.99
N LYS A 76 9.69 -13.23 -4.26
CA LYS A 76 9.14 -13.88 -5.45
C LYS A 76 7.61 -13.89 -5.46
N GLN A 77 6.96 -14.14 -4.32
CA GLN A 77 5.50 -14.06 -4.22
C GLN A 77 4.99 -12.64 -4.43
N ILE A 78 5.70 -11.65 -3.90
CA ILE A 78 5.39 -10.23 -4.11
C ILE A 78 5.48 -9.88 -5.59
N GLU A 79 6.59 -10.21 -6.25
CA GLU A 79 6.76 -10.00 -7.70
C GLU A 79 5.64 -10.64 -8.52
N ASN A 80 5.18 -11.84 -8.16
CA ASN A 80 4.04 -12.48 -8.82
C ASN A 80 2.74 -11.68 -8.65
N VAL A 81 2.47 -11.13 -7.47
CA VAL A 81 1.30 -10.28 -7.25
C VAL A 81 1.41 -8.98 -8.04
N LEU A 82 2.59 -8.34 -8.03
CA LEU A 82 2.86 -7.13 -8.80
C LEU A 82 2.60 -7.35 -10.30
N ALA A 83 3.07 -8.46 -10.85
CA ALA A 83 2.86 -8.81 -12.25
C ALA A 83 1.37 -8.89 -12.64
N GLU A 84 0.51 -9.42 -11.77
CA GLU A 84 -0.94 -9.47 -12.03
C GLU A 84 -1.57 -8.07 -12.00
N ILE A 85 -1.16 -7.21 -11.06
CA ILE A 85 -1.68 -5.83 -10.96
C ILE A 85 -1.41 -5.05 -12.26
N PHE A 86 -0.23 -5.24 -12.85
CA PHE A 86 0.18 -4.57 -14.08
C PHE A 86 -0.37 -5.23 -15.35
N ARG A 87 -0.76 -6.50 -15.31
CA ARG A 87 -1.36 -7.21 -16.44
C ARG A 87 -2.79 -6.74 -16.75
N ASP A 88 -3.53 -6.34 -15.72
CA ASP A 88 -4.91 -5.84 -15.82
C ASP A 88 -5.00 -4.32 -16.04
N LYS A 89 -3.93 -3.64 -16.47
CA LYS A 89 -3.92 -2.20 -16.76
C LYS A 89 -4.03 -1.91 -18.24
#